data_AF-A0AAV6A6Q3-F1
#
_entry.id   AF-A0AAV6A6Q3-F1
#
_cell.length_a   1.000
_cell.length_b   1.000
_cell.length_c   1.000
_cell.angle_alpha   90.00
_cell.angle_beta   90.00
_cell.angle_gamma   90.00
#
_symmetry.space_group_name_H-M   'P 1'
#
loop_
_entity.id
_entity.type
_entity.pdbx_description
1 polymer ?
#
loop_
_entity_poly.entity_id
_entity_poly.type
_entity_poly.pdbx_seq_one_letter_code
_entity_poly.pdbx_strand_id
1 'polypeptide(L)'
;KEFEALTGVKLVTEVYPEDQFRAKVLVELTSGASSIDVFMSMPAQEGLKYMRAGWLQPVDEFLKNPALTAPDYNWNDFLEKTRDAMVIEGKIVGVPIQVENASLMYRKDVFQKYNVKVPTTLEELEAAAKALNGKAMTDDGQPGYGIVARGKRAAATSTFAAYLHAMGSTWLGPNREPMFNNEDGVKALDLYGRLLRQYGPPGSENNHWYEASSIFSQGKSAMYTDSNALFPVIEDPQKSKVIGKVGYALFPRGPKGQYGSTVAVWGLAMPKTSQNQKAAWLFMQWATAKEQVLAVQSEKGVLGARDSVWKDAKGLSKVPADLRESLTVGSKVGTPLWNPPVVAVAECRDAIGAAIVVSIQGGDVRAADNKAAADVKRIMAETEKK
;
A
#
# COMPACT_ATOMS: atom_id res chain seq x y z
N LYS A 1 -8.37 5.27 -24.97
CA LYS A 1 -9.21 5.42 -26.18
C LYS A 1 -10.26 6.51 -26.00
N GLU A 2 -11.09 6.44 -24.96
CA GLU A 2 -12.04 7.51 -24.63
C GLU A 2 -11.35 8.88 -24.47
N PHE A 3 -10.31 8.98 -23.63
CA PHE A 3 -9.51 10.20 -23.50
C PHE A 3 -9.00 10.76 -24.84
N GLU A 4 -8.48 9.90 -25.72
CA GLU A 4 -7.96 10.32 -27.03
C GLU A 4 -9.08 10.86 -27.91
N ALA A 5 -10.28 10.26 -27.86
CA ALA A 5 -11.43 10.72 -28.61
C ALA A 5 -11.96 12.08 -28.11
N LEU A 6 -11.94 12.31 -26.80
CA LEU A 6 -12.39 13.57 -26.19
C LEU A 6 -11.43 14.73 -26.43
N THR A 7 -10.13 14.47 -26.49
CA THR A 7 -9.10 15.52 -26.46
C THR A 7 -8.27 15.63 -27.73
N GLY A 8 -8.29 14.61 -28.59
CA GLY A 8 -7.34 14.48 -29.70
C GLY A 8 -5.89 14.17 -29.27
N VAL A 9 -5.62 14.08 -27.96
CA VAL A 9 -4.29 13.76 -27.42
C VAL A 9 -4.09 12.25 -27.48
N LYS A 10 -3.02 11.80 -28.15
CA LYS A 10 -2.63 10.39 -28.17
C LYS A 10 -2.01 10.00 -26.83
N LEU A 11 -2.52 8.94 -26.20
CA LEU A 11 -1.99 8.42 -24.95
C LEU A 11 -1.09 7.21 -25.22
N VAL A 12 0.15 7.27 -24.76
CA VAL A 12 1.08 6.14 -24.76
C VAL A 12 1.29 5.70 -23.32
N THR A 13 1.04 4.44 -23.03
CA THR A 13 1.15 3.87 -21.68
C THR A 13 2.25 2.83 -21.63
N GLU A 14 3.12 2.92 -20.63
CA GLU A 14 4.12 1.91 -20.30
C GLU A 14 3.80 1.33 -18.92
N VAL A 15 3.84 0.01 -18.79
CA VAL A 15 3.54 -0.69 -17.54
C VAL A 15 4.72 -1.55 -17.17
N TYR A 16 5.21 -1.39 -15.95
CA TYR A 16 6.35 -2.12 -15.41
C TYR A 16 6.03 -2.67 -14.02
N PRO A 17 6.69 -3.76 -13.58
CA PRO A 17 6.73 -4.13 -12.17
C PRO A 17 7.19 -2.96 -11.31
N GLU A 18 6.60 -2.80 -10.13
CA GLU A 18 6.78 -1.64 -9.25
C GLU A 18 8.26 -1.22 -9.04
N ASP A 19 9.15 -2.16 -8.72
CA ASP A 19 10.58 -1.85 -8.52
C ASP A 19 11.24 -1.27 -9.81
N GLN A 20 10.92 -1.85 -10.97
CA GLN A 20 11.43 -1.41 -12.26
C GLN A 20 10.83 -0.06 -12.66
N PHE A 21 9.53 0.14 -12.41
CA PHE A 21 8.83 1.40 -12.60
C PHE A 21 9.52 2.53 -11.81
N ARG A 22 9.72 2.33 -10.51
CA ARG A 22 10.34 3.33 -9.62
C ARG A 22 11.77 3.65 -10.03
N ALA A 23 12.54 2.64 -10.42
CA ALA A 23 13.90 2.84 -10.93
C ALA A 23 13.92 3.65 -12.23
N LYS A 24 13.04 3.34 -13.19
CA LYS A 24 12.92 4.09 -14.44
C LYS A 24 12.53 5.53 -14.20
N VAL A 25 11.47 5.80 -13.41
CA VAL A 25 11.03 7.17 -13.10
C VAL A 25 12.17 7.96 -12.45
N LEU A 26 12.88 7.38 -11.49
CA LEU A 26 14.02 8.06 -10.85
C LEU A 26 15.12 8.44 -11.85
N VAL A 27 15.47 7.56 -12.79
CA VAL A 27 16.47 7.84 -13.84
C VAL A 27 16.00 8.97 -14.76
N GLU A 28 14.74 8.94 -15.19
CA GLU A 28 14.18 9.97 -16.08
C GLU A 28 14.14 11.34 -15.39
N LEU A 29 13.71 11.40 -14.12
CA LEU A 29 13.68 12.64 -13.34
C LEU A 29 15.08 13.20 -13.05
N THR A 30 16.04 12.34 -12.68
CA THR A 30 17.42 12.76 -12.36
C THR A 30 18.18 13.24 -13.59
N SER A 31 17.93 12.64 -14.76
CA SER A 31 18.56 13.05 -16.03
C SER A 31 17.98 14.33 -16.62
N GLY A 32 16.83 14.81 -16.12
CA GLY A 32 16.11 15.94 -16.69
C GLY A 32 15.36 15.60 -18.00
N ALA A 33 15.16 14.32 -18.29
CA ALA A 33 14.42 13.88 -19.47
C ALA A 33 12.95 14.33 -19.43
N SER A 34 12.36 14.51 -20.60
CA SER A 34 10.96 14.92 -20.80
C SER A 34 10.11 13.83 -21.45
N SER A 35 10.57 12.57 -21.39
CA SER A 35 9.92 11.38 -21.96
C SER A 35 8.64 10.97 -21.21
N ILE A 36 8.50 11.41 -19.95
CA ILE A 36 7.35 11.13 -19.09
C ILE A 36 6.56 12.42 -18.91
N ASP A 37 5.25 12.35 -19.13
CA ASP A 37 4.32 13.46 -18.91
C ASP A 37 3.45 13.29 -17.66
N VAL A 38 3.11 12.05 -17.31
CA VAL A 38 2.37 11.66 -16.11
C VAL A 38 2.90 10.32 -15.61
N PHE A 39 3.03 10.16 -14.30
CA PHE A 39 3.40 8.88 -13.70
C PHE A 39 2.64 8.60 -12.40
N MET A 40 2.50 7.32 -12.06
CA MET A 40 1.94 6.90 -10.79
C MET A 40 2.90 7.27 -9.65
N SER A 41 2.40 7.93 -8.61
CA SER A 41 3.21 8.32 -7.46
C SER A 41 2.50 8.01 -6.15
N MET A 42 3.29 7.66 -5.14
CA MET A 42 2.85 7.63 -3.75
C MET A 42 3.63 8.69 -2.96
N PRO A 43 2.99 9.79 -2.54
CA PRO A 43 3.65 10.88 -1.82
C PRO A 43 4.49 10.45 -0.60
N ALA A 44 4.00 9.47 0.16
CA ALA A 44 4.68 8.93 1.34
C ALA A 44 5.87 8.00 1.01
N GLN A 45 6.12 7.67 -0.26
CA GLN A 45 7.24 6.85 -0.70
C GLN A 45 8.32 7.68 -1.37
N GLU A 46 7.99 8.50 -2.36
CA GLU A 46 9.00 9.27 -3.10
C GLU A 46 8.72 10.77 -3.14
N GLY A 47 7.51 11.19 -2.75
CA GLY A 47 7.02 12.54 -2.96
C GLY A 47 7.89 13.62 -2.30
N LEU A 48 8.33 13.42 -1.05
CA LEU A 48 9.15 14.42 -0.36
C LEU A 48 10.52 14.62 -1.04
N LYS A 49 11.16 13.52 -1.45
CA LYS A 49 12.43 13.55 -2.21
C LYS A 49 12.24 14.27 -3.53
N TYR A 50 11.21 13.91 -4.28
CA TYR A 50 10.98 14.46 -5.61
C TYR A 50 10.56 15.94 -5.56
N MET A 51 9.76 16.33 -4.56
CA MET A 51 9.36 17.72 -4.33
C MET A 51 10.58 18.59 -3.98
N ARG A 52 11.42 18.17 -3.02
CA ARG A 52 12.62 18.93 -2.61
C ARG A 52 13.70 18.96 -3.69
N ALA A 53 13.79 17.93 -4.53
CA ALA A 53 14.66 17.93 -5.70
C ALA A 53 14.14 18.79 -6.86
N GLY A 54 12.93 19.34 -6.76
CA GLY A 54 12.32 20.17 -7.80
C GLY A 54 11.88 19.40 -9.04
N TRP A 55 11.68 18.07 -8.92
CA TRP A 55 11.33 17.20 -10.04
C TRP A 55 9.82 17.14 -10.31
N LEU A 56 8.98 17.49 -9.33
CA LEU A 56 7.53 17.51 -9.48
C LEU A 56 7.04 18.87 -9.97
N GLN A 57 6.02 18.85 -10.80
CA GLN A 57 5.19 19.99 -11.14
C GLN A 57 3.98 20.01 -10.20
N PRO A 58 3.90 20.93 -9.22
CA PRO A 58 2.68 21.10 -8.43
C PRO A 58 1.49 21.44 -9.33
N VAL A 59 0.33 20.88 -8.99
CA VAL A 59 -0.90 21.01 -9.81
C VAL A 59 -1.84 22.11 -9.31
N ASP A 60 -1.45 22.85 -8.26
CA ASP A 60 -2.26 23.93 -7.66
C ASP A 60 -2.79 24.93 -8.68
N GLU A 61 -1.94 25.38 -9.61
CA GLU A 61 -2.29 26.39 -10.61
C GLU A 61 -3.21 25.84 -11.69
N PHE A 62 -3.00 24.58 -12.09
CA PHE A 62 -3.87 23.89 -13.04
C PHE A 62 -5.27 23.72 -12.44
N LEU A 63 -5.34 23.27 -11.18
CA LEU A 63 -6.59 23.05 -10.46
C LEU A 63 -7.41 24.35 -10.30
N LYS A 64 -6.74 25.48 -10.08
CA LYS A 64 -7.39 26.80 -9.92
C LYS A 64 -7.76 27.46 -11.26
N ASN A 65 -7.26 26.96 -12.38
CA ASN A 65 -7.47 27.58 -13.68
C ASN A 65 -8.79 27.08 -14.32
N PRO A 66 -9.83 27.93 -14.44
CA PRO A 66 -11.12 27.52 -15.01
C PRO A 66 -11.07 27.23 -16.52
N ALA A 67 -10.01 27.65 -17.22
CA ALA A 67 -9.79 27.30 -18.62
C ALA A 67 -9.16 25.91 -18.82
N LEU A 68 -8.60 25.32 -17.76
CA LEU A 68 -7.96 23.99 -17.79
C LEU A 68 -8.67 22.98 -16.88
N THR A 69 -9.47 23.44 -15.94
CA THR A 69 -10.18 22.59 -14.98
C THR A 69 -11.68 22.64 -15.17
N ALA A 70 -12.27 21.47 -15.44
CA ALA A 70 -13.71 21.33 -15.58
C ALA A 70 -14.41 21.78 -14.28
N PRO A 71 -15.50 22.57 -14.37
CA PRO A 71 -16.15 23.15 -13.19
C PRO A 71 -16.74 22.10 -12.24
N ASP A 72 -17.08 20.93 -12.76
CA ASP A 72 -17.63 19.79 -12.03
C ASP A 72 -16.56 18.82 -11.50
N TYR A 73 -15.28 19.04 -11.79
CA TYR A 73 -14.19 18.17 -11.33
C TYR A 73 -14.14 18.02 -9.80
N ASN A 74 -14.53 19.09 -9.09
CA ASN A 74 -14.72 19.16 -7.64
C ASN A 74 -13.61 18.48 -6.83
N TRP A 75 -12.50 19.18 -6.58
CA TRP A 75 -11.42 18.69 -5.71
C TRP A 75 -11.93 18.23 -4.35
N ASN A 76 -12.98 18.86 -3.81
CA ASN A 76 -13.50 18.50 -2.50
C ASN A 76 -14.27 17.18 -2.45
N ASP A 77 -14.51 16.54 -3.60
CA ASP A 77 -15.12 15.21 -3.70
C ASP A 77 -14.13 14.07 -3.43
N PHE A 78 -12.81 14.31 -3.48
CA PHE A 78 -11.86 13.30 -3.04
C PHE A 78 -11.89 13.17 -1.51
N LEU A 79 -11.73 11.94 -1.01
CA LEU A 79 -11.64 11.64 0.42
C LEU A 79 -10.59 12.54 1.08
N GLU A 80 -10.95 13.21 2.17
CA GLU A 80 -10.13 14.27 2.81
C GLU A 80 -8.68 13.81 3.07
N LYS A 81 -8.50 12.72 3.82
CA LYS A 81 -7.17 12.15 4.10
C LYS A 81 -6.40 11.77 2.84
N THR A 82 -7.10 11.38 1.78
CA THR A 82 -6.51 10.99 0.50
C THR A 82 -6.03 12.22 -0.27
N ARG A 83 -6.73 13.34 -0.20
CA ARG A 83 -6.25 14.63 -0.75
C ARG A 83 -5.07 15.17 0.04
N ASP A 84 -5.16 15.14 1.36
CA ASP A 84 -4.12 15.67 2.24
C ASP A 84 -2.81 14.90 2.04
N ALA A 85 -2.88 13.60 1.78
CA ALA A 85 -1.72 12.79 1.42
C ALA A 85 -1.03 13.27 0.13
N MET A 86 -1.74 13.93 -0.79
CA MET A 86 -1.16 14.52 -2.01
C MET A 86 -0.59 15.93 -1.80
N VAL A 87 -0.59 16.44 -0.56
CA VAL A 87 0.00 17.73 -0.22
C VAL A 87 1.36 17.53 0.44
N ILE A 88 2.41 18.10 -0.16
CA ILE A 88 3.77 18.09 0.39
C ILE A 88 4.25 19.53 0.48
N GLU A 89 4.67 19.95 1.66
CA GLU A 89 5.18 21.31 1.93
C GLU A 89 4.23 22.42 1.40
N GLY A 90 2.92 22.19 1.55
CA GLY A 90 1.86 23.13 1.16
C GLY A 90 1.54 23.16 -0.33
N LYS A 91 2.07 22.24 -1.13
CA LYS A 91 1.83 22.12 -2.58
C LYS A 91 1.13 20.81 -2.92
N ILE A 92 0.17 20.85 -3.84
CA ILE A 92 -0.51 19.65 -4.34
C ILE A 92 0.42 19.00 -5.38
N VAL A 93 1.07 17.89 -5.02
CA VAL A 93 2.08 17.23 -5.88
C VAL A 93 1.50 16.28 -6.92
N GLY A 94 0.18 16.06 -6.88
CA GLY A 94 -0.53 15.22 -7.82
C GLY A 94 -2.00 15.06 -7.46
N VAL A 95 -2.70 14.21 -8.19
CA VAL A 95 -4.12 13.91 -7.99
C VAL A 95 -4.29 12.47 -7.51
N PRO A 96 -5.01 12.21 -6.41
CA PRO A 96 -5.21 10.84 -5.95
C PRO A 96 -6.06 10.04 -6.94
N ILE A 97 -5.69 8.78 -7.16
CA ILE A 97 -6.44 7.86 -8.03
C ILE A 97 -6.98 6.65 -7.27
N GLN A 98 -6.25 6.20 -6.24
CA GLN A 98 -6.56 5.00 -5.48
C GLN A 98 -6.20 5.14 -4.01
N VAL A 99 -7.04 4.58 -3.14
CA VAL A 99 -6.84 4.51 -1.69
C VAL A 99 -6.73 3.07 -1.24
N GLU A 100 -5.83 2.82 -0.30
CA GLU A 100 -5.55 1.48 0.19
C GLU A 100 -5.41 1.48 1.71
N ASN A 101 -5.87 0.41 2.36
CA ASN A 101 -5.62 0.19 3.78
C ASN A 101 -4.98 -1.17 4.04
N ALA A 102 -4.06 -1.23 5.01
CA ALA A 102 -3.64 -2.51 5.58
C ALA A 102 -4.85 -3.23 6.20
N SER A 103 -5.03 -4.49 5.81
CA SER A 103 -6.18 -5.32 6.17
C SER A 103 -5.79 -6.80 6.33
N LEU A 104 -6.71 -7.58 6.89
CA LEU A 104 -6.66 -9.03 6.91
C LEU A 104 -7.61 -9.59 5.85
N MET A 105 -7.06 -10.35 4.90
CA MET A 105 -7.83 -11.22 4.01
C MET A 105 -7.75 -12.64 4.56
N TYR A 106 -8.89 -13.35 4.61
CA TYR A 106 -8.94 -14.71 5.16
C TYR A 106 -9.87 -15.62 4.36
N ARG A 107 -9.60 -16.92 4.37
CA ARG A 107 -10.40 -17.95 3.70
C ARG A 107 -11.61 -18.33 4.57
N LYS A 108 -12.79 -17.77 4.28
CA LYS A 108 -14.05 -18.04 5.02
C LYS A 108 -14.36 -19.52 5.10
N ASP A 109 -14.18 -20.23 3.99
CA ASP A 109 -14.43 -21.66 3.89
C ASP A 109 -13.45 -22.49 4.73
N VAL A 110 -12.17 -22.13 4.78
CA VAL A 110 -11.17 -22.77 5.64
C VAL A 110 -11.46 -22.50 7.12
N PHE A 111 -11.79 -21.26 7.47
CA PHE A 111 -12.14 -20.87 8.84
C PHE A 111 -13.38 -21.62 9.33
N GLN A 112 -14.41 -21.71 8.48
CA GLN A 112 -15.62 -22.49 8.78
C GLN A 112 -15.32 -23.99 8.92
N LYS A 113 -14.54 -24.57 8.00
CA LYS A 113 -14.17 -26.00 8.01
C LYS A 113 -13.46 -26.42 9.29
N TYR A 114 -12.58 -25.58 9.82
CA TYR A 114 -11.80 -25.88 11.02
C TYR A 114 -12.30 -25.18 12.29
N ASN A 115 -13.48 -24.54 12.24
CA ASN A 115 -14.07 -23.82 13.37
C ASN A 115 -13.13 -22.78 14.02
N VAL A 116 -12.41 -22.04 13.18
CA VAL A 116 -11.50 -20.96 13.60
C VAL A 116 -12.22 -19.62 13.50
N LYS A 117 -12.11 -18.80 14.55
CA LYS A 117 -12.68 -17.44 14.56
C LYS A 117 -11.78 -16.48 13.79
N VAL A 118 -12.39 -15.48 13.14
CA VAL A 118 -11.66 -14.39 12.48
C VAL A 118 -10.90 -13.58 13.54
N PRO A 119 -9.57 -13.43 13.43
CA PRO A 119 -8.78 -12.76 14.44
C PRO A 119 -8.99 -11.24 14.40
N THR A 120 -9.15 -10.66 15.58
CA THR A 120 -9.32 -9.22 15.80
C THR A 120 -8.11 -8.60 16.53
N THR A 121 -7.25 -9.44 17.11
CA THR A 121 -5.98 -9.04 17.74
C THR A 121 -4.78 -9.75 17.11
N LEU A 122 -3.58 -9.18 17.29
CA LEU A 122 -2.32 -9.80 16.84
C LEU A 122 -2.06 -11.17 17.50
N GLU A 123 -2.50 -11.35 18.74
CA GLU A 123 -2.42 -12.64 19.44
C GLU A 123 -3.36 -13.68 18.80
N GLU A 124 -4.61 -13.28 18.52
CA GLU A 124 -5.55 -14.14 17.81
C GLU A 124 -5.08 -14.45 16.39
N LEU A 125 -4.42 -13.50 15.71
CA LEU A 125 -3.84 -13.70 14.39
C LEU A 125 -2.80 -14.81 14.41
N GLU A 126 -1.88 -14.78 15.37
CA GLU A 126 -0.89 -15.85 15.52
C GLU A 126 -1.53 -17.18 15.89
N ALA A 127 -2.50 -17.19 16.81
CA ALA A 127 -3.22 -18.39 17.19
C ALA A 127 -3.95 -19.03 16.01
N ALA A 128 -4.61 -18.22 15.17
CA ALA A 128 -5.27 -18.68 13.95
C ALA A 128 -4.26 -19.20 12.92
N ALA A 129 -3.13 -18.51 12.74
CA ALA A 129 -2.07 -18.94 11.81
C ALA A 129 -1.52 -20.30 12.24
N LYS A 130 -1.22 -20.47 13.53
CA LYS A 130 -0.77 -21.75 14.10
C LYS A 130 -1.79 -22.87 13.93
N ALA A 131 -3.07 -22.60 14.20
CA ALA A 131 -4.13 -23.59 14.13
C ALA A 131 -4.39 -24.10 12.70
N LEU A 132 -4.22 -23.22 11.71
CA LEU A 132 -4.50 -23.51 10.30
C LEU A 132 -3.26 -23.96 9.53
N ASN A 133 -2.05 -23.73 10.03
CA ASN A 133 -0.83 -24.17 9.38
C ASN A 133 -0.77 -25.70 9.26
N GLY A 134 -0.45 -26.20 8.06
CA GLY A 134 -0.42 -27.64 7.75
C GLY A 134 -1.81 -28.27 7.56
N LYS A 135 -2.91 -27.52 7.71
CA LYS A 135 -4.26 -28.00 7.39
C LYS A 135 -4.49 -27.98 5.88
N ALA A 136 -5.42 -28.82 5.41
CA ALA A 136 -5.84 -28.80 4.02
C ALA A 136 -6.66 -27.55 3.72
N MET A 137 -6.16 -26.71 2.80
CA MET A 137 -6.82 -25.45 2.38
C MET A 137 -7.86 -25.65 1.28
N THR A 138 -7.78 -26.80 0.61
CA THR A 138 -8.58 -27.26 -0.51
C THR A 138 -8.94 -28.72 -0.28
N ASP A 139 -9.83 -29.27 -1.11
CA ASP A 139 -10.29 -30.66 -0.98
C ASP A 139 -9.28 -31.69 -1.55
N ASP A 140 -8.16 -31.22 -2.13
CA ASP A 140 -7.04 -32.06 -2.55
C ASP A 140 -6.20 -32.61 -1.38
N GLY A 141 -6.50 -32.18 -0.15
CA GLY A 141 -5.86 -32.66 1.07
C GLY A 141 -4.44 -32.15 1.30
N GLN A 142 -3.88 -31.32 0.40
CA GLN A 142 -2.51 -30.83 0.53
C GLN A 142 -2.38 -29.85 1.70
N PRO A 143 -1.32 -29.97 2.52
CA PRO A 143 -1.10 -29.03 3.61
C PRO A 143 -0.83 -27.63 3.05
N GLY A 144 -1.54 -26.63 3.57
CA GLY A 144 -1.28 -25.23 3.27
C GLY A 144 -0.66 -24.47 4.43
N TYR A 145 -0.56 -23.17 4.24
CA TYR A 145 0.08 -22.24 5.17
C TYR A 145 -0.95 -21.50 6.02
N GLY A 146 -0.59 -21.19 7.27
CA GLY A 146 -1.45 -20.42 8.16
C GLY A 146 -1.61 -18.97 7.72
N ILE A 147 -0.53 -18.37 7.19
CA ILE A 147 -0.51 -16.96 6.80
C ILE A 147 0.49 -16.73 5.66
N VAL A 148 0.26 -15.73 4.82
CA VAL A 148 1.25 -15.20 3.87
C VAL A 148 1.31 -13.68 4.00
N ALA A 149 2.47 -13.08 3.74
CA ALA A 149 2.68 -11.64 3.64
C ALA A 149 3.94 -11.34 2.80
N ARG A 150 4.27 -10.07 2.61
CA ARG A 150 5.51 -9.63 1.94
C ARG A 150 6.72 -9.89 2.84
N GLY A 151 7.76 -10.57 2.36
CA GLY A 151 9.01 -10.71 3.12
C GLY A 151 10.24 -10.11 2.44
N LYS A 152 10.11 -9.68 1.18
CA LYS A 152 11.22 -9.14 0.38
C LYS A 152 11.65 -7.75 0.82
N ARG A 153 12.72 -7.67 1.63
CA ARG A 153 13.47 -6.44 2.00
C ARG A 153 12.57 -5.20 2.11
N ALA A 154 12.82 -4.16 1.31
CA ALA A 154 12.05 -2.93 1.32
C ALA A 154 10.55 -3.16 1.15
N ALA A 155 10.11 -4.08 0.27
CA ALA A 155 8.68 -4.36 0.07
C ALA A 155 7.98 -4.87 1.35
N ALA A 156 8.69 -5.61 2.21
CA ALA A 156 8.14 -6.11 3.47
C ALA A 156 7.77 -4.98 4.45
N THR A 157 8.50 -3.86 4.42
CA THR A 157 8.27 -2.73 5.34
C THR A 157 6.86 -2.14 5.23
N SER A 158 6.25 -2.16 4.04
CA SER A 158 4.88 -1.62 3.83
C SER A 158 3.83 -2.43 4.57
N THR A 159 3.99 -3.76 4.64
CA THR A 159 3.10 -4.64 5.40
C THR A 159 3.47 -4.62 6.88
N PHE A 160 4.77 -4.65 7.19
CA PHE A 160 5.29 -4.59 8.57
C PHE A 160 4.83 -3.33 9.33
N ALA A 161 4.66 -2.21 8.64
CA ALA A 161 4.14 -0.95 9.21
C ALA A 161 2.88 -1.18 10.08
N ALA A 162 1.97 -2.04 9.62
CA ALA A 162 0.74 -2.30 10.33
C ALA A 162 0.96 -3.05 11.65
N TYR A 163 1.88 -4.00 11.67
CA TYR A 163 2.30 -4.71 12.88
C TYR A 163 3.01 -3.77 13.85
N LEU A 164 3.89 -2.90 13.33
CA LEU A 164 4.62 -1.91 14.13
C LEU A 164 3.67 -0.97 14.87
N HIS A 165 2.69 -0.41 14.15
CA HIS A 165 1.70 0.51 14.73
C HIS A 165 0.70 -0.19 15.64
N ALA A 166 0.22 -1.39 15.28
CA ALA A 166 -0.62 -2.18 16.16
C ALA A 166 0.09 -2.48 17.49
N MET A 167 1.39 -2.79 17.47
CA MET A 167 2.16 -3.06 18.69
C MET A 167 2.37 -1.81 19.58
N GLY A 168 2.05 -0.62 19.08
CA GLY A 168 2.19 0.65 19.80
C GLY A 168 3.47 1.41 19.50
N SER A 169 4.19 1.05 18.44
CA SER A 169 5.39 1.76 17.99
C SER A 169 5.16 2.52 16.67
N THR A 170 6.19 3.22 16.19
CA THR A 170 6.16 4.04 14.97
C THR A 170 7.57 4.14 14.38
N TRP A 171 7.69 4.67 13.18
CA TRP A 171 8.98 4.82 12.51
C TRP A 171 9.92 5.78 13.25
N LEU A 172 9.45 7.01 13.50
CA LEU A 172 10.23 8.08 14.10
C LEU A 172 9.46 8.73 15.27
N GLY A 173 10.20 9.16 16.29
CA GLY A 173 9.69 9.95 17.41
C GLY A 173 9.60 11.45 17.09
N PRO A 174 9.13 12.26 18.05
CA PRO A 174 8.96 13.71 17.87
C PRO A 174 10.26 14.44 17.49
N ASN A 175 11.42 13.96 17.93
CA ASN A 175 12.72 14.55 17.62
C ASN A 175 13.37 13.89 16.38
N ARG A 176 12.59 13.17 15.57
CA ARG A 176 13.03 12.41 14.37
C ARG A 176 14.04 11.29 14.67
N GLU A 177 14.13 10.82 15.90
CA GLU A 177 14.86 9.62 16.27
C GLU A 177 14.09 8.35 15.84
N PRO A 178 14.75 7.30 15.32
CA PRO A 178 14.12 6.00 15.12
C PRO A 178 13.45 5.50 16.39
N MET A 179 12.17 5.16 16.25
CA MET A 179 11.36 4.56 17.32
C MET A 179 10.98 3.11 17.01
N PHE A 180 11.17 2.67 15.77
CA PHE A 180 10.81 1.31 15.35
C PHE A 180 11.65 0.22 16.06
N ASN A 181 12.79 0.58 16.66
CA ASN A 181 13.65 -0.33 17.40
C ASN A 181 13.50 -0.22 18.93
N ASN A 182 12.44 0.42 19.44
CA ASN A 182 12.09 0.36 20.85
C ASN A 182 11.56 -1.03 21.26
N GLU A 183 11.17 -1.22 22.52
CA GLU A 183 10.67 -2.52 23.00
C GLU A 183 9.44 -3.03 22.24
N ASP A 184 8.47 -2.15 21.96
CA ASP A 184 7.27 -2.54 21.23
C ASP A 184 7.58 -2.81 19.74
N GLY A 185 8.52 -2.07 19.16
CA GLY A 185 8.93 -2.24 17.78
C GLY A 185 9.71 -3.54 17.54
N VAL A 186 10.62 -3.91 18.45
CA VAL A 186 11.30 -5.22 18.38
C VAL A 186 10.31 -6.38 18.59
N LYS A 187 9.29 -6.22 19.46
CA LYS A 187 8.21 -7.23 19.57
C LYS A 187 7.40 -7.36 18.29
N ALA A 188 7.12 -6.25 17.60
CA ALA A 188 6.45 -6.29 16.30
C ALA A 188 7.32 -7.00 15.26
N LEU A 189 8.62 -6.70 15.22
CA LEU A 189 9.57 -7.30 14.29
C LEU A 189 9.73 -8.80 14.53
N ASP A 190 9.82 -9.23 15.79
CA ASP A 190 9.84 -10.64 16.16
C ASP A 190 8.54 -11.34 15.73
N LEU A 191 7.38 -10.78 16.08
CA LEU A 191 6.09 -11.36 15.70
C LEU A 191 5.99 -11.51 14.18
N TYR A 192 6.32 -10.48 13.42
CA TYR A 192 6.23 -10.49 11.97
C TYR A 192 7.12 -11.57 11.34
N GLY A 193 8.39 -11.62 11.73
CA GLY A 193 9.32 -12.62 11.23
C GLY A 193 8.93 -14.03 11.66
N ARG A 194 8.48 -14.21 12.92
CA ARG A 194 8.01 -15.50 13.45
C ARG A 194 6.77 -16.01 12.73
N LEU A 195 5.78 -15.16 12.42
CA LEU A 195 4.61 -15.54 11.64
C LEU A 195 5.01 -16.12 10.28
N LEU A 196 5.90 -15.41 9.56
CA LEU A 196 6.37 -15.85 8.24
C LEU A 196 7.28 -17.08 8.31
N ARG A 197 8.12 -17.18 9.35
CA ARG A 197 9.03 -18.31 9.58
C ARG A 197 8.29 -19.59 9.93
N GLN A 198 7.30 -19.51 10.82
CA GLN A 198 6.64 -20.70 11.39
C GLN A 198 5.37 -21.11 10.64
N TYR A 199 4.63 -20.14 10.10
CA TYR A 199 3.29 -20.36 9.54
C TYR A 199 3.16 -19.86 8.09
N GLY A 200 4.24 -19.34 7.53
CA GLY A 200 4.33 -18.89 6.14
C GLY A 200 4.90 -19.92 5.19
N PRO A 201 4.79 -19.67 3.87
CA PRO A 201 5.45 -20.49 2.86
C PRO A 201 6.98 -20.44 3.01
N PRO A 202 7.71 -21.54 2.73
CA PRO A 202 9.17 -21.51 2.63
C PRO A 202 9.64 -20.43 1.67
N GLY A 203 10.71 -19.72 2.03
CA GLY A 203 11.24 -18.61 1.23
C GLY A 203 10.41 -17.33 1.32
N SER A 204 9.60 -17.16 2.36
CA SER A 204 8.74 -15.99 2.58
C SER A 204 9.50 -14.66 2.47
N GLU A 205 10.78 -14.62 2.83
CA GLU A 205 11.69 -13.48 2.69
C GLU A 205 11.91 -13.02 1.24
N ASN A 206 11.46 -13.79 0.24
CA ASN A 206 11.53 -13.43 -1.17
C ASN A 206 10.20 -12.90 -1.73
N ASN A 207 9.11 -12.99 -0.96
CA ASN A 207 7.79 -12.60 -1.43
C ASN A 207 7.65 -11.07 -1.53
N HIS A 208 7.38 -10.58 -2.73
CA HIS A 208 6.72 -9.30 -2.96
C HIS A 208 5.20 -9.49 -2.86
N TRP A 209 4.42 -8.44 -3.11
CA TRP A 209 2.96 -8.58 -3.18
C TRP A 209 2.49 -9.50 -4.30
N TYR A 210 3.25 -9.59 -5.41
CA TYR A 210 2.91 -10.47 -6.54
C TYR A 210 2.93 -11.94 -6.10
N GLU A 211 4.01 -12.38 -5.46
CA GLU A 211 4.16 -13.76 -4.98
C GLU A 211 3.16 -14.05 -3.86
N ALA A 212 3.03 -13.15 -2.87
CA ALA A 212 2.10 -13.33 -1.76
C ALA A 212 0.62 -13.41 -2.22
N SER A 213 0.21 -12.51 -3.12
CA SER A 213 -1.13 -12.54 -3.72
C SER A 213 -1.37 -13.81 -4.53
N SER A 214 -0.36 -14.27 -5.29
CA SER A 214 -0.45 -15.52 -6.05
C SER A 214 -0.62 -16.72 -5.12
N ILE A 215 0.19 -16.83 -4.07
CA ILE A 215 0.10 -17.92 -3.08
C ILE A 215 -1.30 -17.98 -2.45
N PHE A 216 -1.84 -16.83 -2.03
CA PHE A 216 -3.19 -16.76 -1.47
C PHE A 216 -4.27 -17.08 -2.52
N SER A 217 -4.18 -16.49 -3.72
CA SER A 217 -5.13 -16.69 -4.82
C SER A 217 -5.18 -18.14 -5.30
N GLN A 218 -4.05 -18.86 -5.24
CA GLN A 218 -3.99 -20.29 -5.55
C GLN A 218 -4.54 -21.18 -4.43
N GLY A 219 -5.04 -20.59 -3.34
CA GLY A 219 -5.66 -21.31 -2.24
C GLY A 219 -4.67 -21.97 -1.29
N LYS A 220 -3.39 -21.56 -1.28
CA LYS A 220 -2.34 -22.20 -0.48
C LYS A 220 -2.19 -21.63 0.94
N SER A 221 -2.80 -20.48 1.24
CA SER A 221 -2.73 -19.85 2.57
C SER A 221 -4.12 -19.57 3.12
N ALA A 222 -4.31 -19.75 4.42
CA ALA A 222 -5.55 -19.44 5.11
C ALA A 222 -5.77 -17.94 5.31
N MET A 223 -4.70 -17.19 5.52
CA MET A 223 -4.72 -15.74 5.74
C MET A 223 -3.70 -15.01 4.88
N TYR A 224 -3.99 -13.75 4.57
CA TYR A 224 -3.09 -12.83 3.90
C TYR A 224 -3.22 -11.45 4.53
N THR A 225 -2.13 -10.94 5.12
CA THR A 225 -2.07 -9.55 5.60
C THR A 225 -1.35 -8.67 4.61
N ASP A 226 -2.05 -7.69 4.02
CA ASP A 226 -1.52 -6.73 3.05
C ASP A 226 -2.55 -5.62 2.81
N SER A 227 -2.33 -4.82 1.77
CA SER A 227 -3.28 -3.87 1.23
C SER A 227 -4.58 -4.55 0.77
N ASN A 228 -5.70 -3.98 1.18
CA ASN A 228 -7.03 -4.38 0.71
C ASN A 228 -7.27 -4.05 -0.77
N ALA A 229 -6.44 -3.21 -1.38
CA ALA A 229 -6.54 -2.89 -2.80
C ALA A 229 -6.05 -4.03 -3.71
N LEU A 230 -5.50 -5.10 -3.11
CA LEU A 230 -5.19 -6.34 -3.82
C LEU A 230 -6.44 -7.20 -4.06
N PHE A 231 -7.62 -6.84 -3.52
CA PHE A 231 -8.83 -7.64 -3.70
C PHE A 231 -9.17 -7.97 -5.16
N PRO A 232 -8.96 -7.08 -6.16
CA PRO A 232 -9.27 -7.42 -7.54
C PRO A 232 -8.36 -8.51 -8.10
N VAL A 233 -7.13 -8.64 -7.57
CA VAL A 233 -6.22 -9.75 -7.90
C VAL A 233 -6.72 -11.05 -7.27
N ILE A 234 -7.18 -10.97 -6.02
CA ILE A 234 -7.66 -12.12 -5.25
C ILE A 234 -9.01 -12.64 -5.76
N GLU A 235 -9.85 -11.78 -6.32
CA GLU A 235 -11.18 -12.12 -6.86
C GLU A 235 -11.19 -12.21 -8.40
N ASP A 236 -10.02 -12.24 -9.05
CA ASP A 236 -9.90 -12.37 -10.51
C ASP A 236 -10.32 -13.78 -10.99
N PRO A 237 -11.41 -13.91 -11.79
CA PRO A 237 -11.89 -15.19 -12.31
C PRO A 237 -10.89 -15.95 -13.18
N GLN A 238 -9.89 -15.27 -13.75
CA GLN A 238 -8.90 -15.88 -14.62
C GLN A 238 -7.66 -16.37 -13.85
N LYS A 239 -7.43 -15.89 -12.63
CA LYS A 239 -6.18 -16.12 -11.89
C LYS A 239 -6.38 -16.74 -10.52
N SER A 240 -7.55 -16.56 -9.91
CA SER A 240 -7.81 -16.99 -8.54
C SER A 240 -8.63 -18.27 -8.46
N LYS A 241 -8.29 -19.13 -7.51
CA LYS A 241 -9.01 -20.37 -7.15
C LYS A 241 -9.86 -20.19 -5.88
N VAL A 242 -9.85 -19.01 -5.29
CA VAL A 242 -10.50 -18.71 -3.99
C VAL A 242 -11.62 -17.67 -4.12
N ILE A 243 -12.08 -17.39 -5.34
CA ILE A 243 -13.11 -16.40 -5.63
C ILE A 243 -14.37 -16.67 -4.80
N GLY A 244 -14.92 -15.62 -4.19
CA GLY A 244 -16.09 -15.67 -3.32
C GLY A 244 -15.85 -16.37 -1.96
N LYS A 245 -14.70 -17.03 -1.78
CA LYS A 245 -14.32 -17.74 -0.54
C LYS A 245 -13.52 -16.87 0.42
N VAL A 246 -13.20 -15.64 0.03
CA VAL A 246 -12.42 -14.70 0.83
C VAL A 246 -13.34 -13.79 1.65
N GLY A 247 -12.92 -13.52 2.87
CA GLY A 247 -13.47 -12.47 3.72
C GLY A 247 -12.41 -11.41 4.00
N TYR A 248 -12.87 -10.20 4.28
CA TYR A 248 -12.03 -9.02 4.50
C TYR A 248 -12.32 -8.45 5.88
N ALA A 249 -11.29 -8.31 6.69
CA ALA A 249 -11.37 -7.79 8.05
C ALA A 249 -10.40 -6.63 8.23
N LEU A 250 -10.68 -5.79 9.23
CA LEU A 250 -9.73 -4.78 9.69
C LEU A 250 -8.43 -5.45 10.11
N PHE A 251 -7.30 -4.76 9.90
CA PHE A 251 -6.03 -5.25 10.42
C PHE A 251 -6.09 -5.47 11.94
N PRO A 252 -5.63 -6.61 12.47
CA PRO A 252 -5.78 -6.93 13.88
C PRO A 252 -5.13 -5.89 14.81
N ARG A 253 -5.80 -5.59 15.92
CA ARG A 253 -5.29 -4.64 16.93
C ARG A 253 -4.15 -5.25 17.73
N GLY A 254 -3.25 -4.43 18.24
CA GLY A 254 -2.23 -4.92 19.16
C GLY A 254 -2.70 -5.03 20.60
N PRO A 255 -1.80 -5.48 21.50
CA PRO A 255 -2.15 -5.88 22.87
C PRO A 255 -2.65 -4.73 23.75
N LYS A 256 -2.31 -3.47 23.43
CA LYS A 256 -2.77 -2.28 24.15
C LYS A 256 -3.94 -1.59 23.41
N GLY A 257 -4.58 -2.28 22.46
CA GLY A 257 -5.76 -1.82 21.73
C GLY A 257 -5.50 -0.86 20.56
N GLN A 258 -4.24 -0.61 20.18
CA GLN A 258 -3.89 0.26 19.06
C GLN A 258 -4.30 -0.36 17.74
N TYR A 259 -4.68 0.51 16.82
CA TYR A 259 -4.94 0.14 15.43
C TYR A 259 -3.62 0.04 14.66
N GLY A 260 -3.47 -1.03 13.88
CA GLY A 260 -2.38 -1.18 12.92
C GLY A 260 -2.71 -0.69 11.51
N SER A 261 -3.97 -0.36 11.22
CA SER A 261 -4.34 0.00 9.85
C SER A 261 -3.51 1.20 9.37
N THR A 262 -2.90 1.07 8.20
CA THR A 262 -2.19 2.16 7.55
C THR A 262 -2.96 2.58 6.31
N VAL A 263 -2.89 3.86 5.95
CA VAL A 263 -3.54 4.42 4.76
C VAL A 263 -2.47 4.76 3.74
N ALA A 264 -2.55 4.15 2.58
CA ALA A 264 -1.67 4.43 1.45
C ALA A 264 -2.49 5.00 0.29
N VAL A 265 -1.86 5.90 -0.47
CA VAL A 265 -2.50 6.61 -1.57
C VAL A 265 -1.58 6.53 -2.78
N TRP A 266 -2.14 6.05 -3.88
CA TRP A 266 -1.59 6.27 -5.21
C TRP A 266 -2.27 7.47 -5.83
N GLY A 267 -1.48 8.27 -6.54
CA GLY A 267 -1.98 9.35 -7.37
C GLY A 267 -1.19 9.46 -8.67
N LEU A 268 -1.67 10.34 -9.52
CA LEU A 268 -0.98 10.75 -10.72
C LEU A 268 -0.17 12.00 -10.42
N ALA A 269 1.12 11.98 -10.71
CA ALA A 269 2.02 13.11 -10.59
C ALA A 269 2.54 13.53 -11.96
N MET A 270 2.93 14.80 -12.06
CA MET A 270 3.47 15.39 -13.28
C MET A 270 4.94 15.78 -13.03
N PRO A 271 5.89 15.40 -13.89
CA PRO A 271 7.25 15.88 -13.78
C PRO A 271 7.37 17.32 -14.27
N LYS A 272 8.22 18.12 -13.62
CA LYS A 272 8.49 19.51 -14.00
C LYS A 272 9.06 19.64 -15.42
N THR A 273 9.75 18.62 -15.89
CA THR A 273 10.38 18.56 -17.21
C THR A 273 9.42 18.25 -18.36
N SER A 274 8.17 17.84 -18.07
CA SER A 274 7.16 17.56 -19.10
C SER A 274 6.99 18.77 -20.02
N GLN A 275 7.05 18.53 -21.33
CA GLN A 275 6.74 19.55 -22.35
C GLN A 275 5.25 19.60 -22.69
N ASN A 276 4.46 18.65 -22.18
CA ASN A 276 3.03 18.51 -22.47
C ASN A 276 2.15 18.75 -21.24
N GLN A 277 2.57 19.63 -20.31
CA GLN A 277 1.90 19.82 -19.00
C GLN A 277 0.38 20.05 -19.07
N LYS A 278 -0.11 20.79 -20.08
CA LYS A 278 -1.56 20.97 -20.28
C LYS A 278 -2.27 19.67 -20.63
N ALA A 279 -1.71 18.88 -21.54
CA ALA A 279 -2.26 17.58 -21.93
C ALA A 279 -2.16 16.56 -20.79
N ALA A 280 -1.05 16.59 -20.05
CA ALA A 280 -0.85 15.82 -18.83
C ALA A 280 -1.93 16.13 -17.79
N TRP A 281 -2.22 17.41 -17.54
CA TRP A 281 -3.30 17.82 -16.63
C TRP A 281 -4.68 17.35 -17.11
N LEU A 282 -4.99 17.47 -18.40
CA LEU A 282 -6.24 16.96 -18.96
C LEU A 282 -6.38 15.44 -18.72
N PHE A 283 -5.31 14.67 -18.91
CA PHE A 283 -5.32 13.24 -18.62
C PHE A 283 -5.52 12.97 -17.13
N MET A 284 -4.79 13.67 -16.25
CA MET A 284 -4.91 13.52 -14.80
C MET A 284 -6.33 13.80 -14.32
N GLN A 285 -6.94 14.87 -14.83
CA GLN A 285 -8.34 15.22 -14.56
C GLN A 285 -9.30 14.15 -15.06
N TRP A 286 -9.17 13.73 -16.32
CA TRP A 286 -10.05 12.72 -16.91
C TRP A 286 -9.95 11.40 -16.14
N ALA A 287 -8.74 10.87 -15.96
CA ALA A 287 -8.49 9.57 -15.33
C ALA A 287 -8.98 9.49 -13.87
N THR A 288 -9.12 10.65 -13.22
CA THR A 288 -9.57 10.76 -11.84
C THR A 288 -10.92 11.48 -11.73
N ALA A 289 -11.65 11.69 -12.82
CA ALA A 289 -13.00 12.25 -12.80
C ALA A 289 -13.98 11.26 -12.15
N LYS A 290 -15.10 11.77 -11.60
CA LYS A 290 -16.10 10.94 -10.91
C LYS A 290 -16.55 9.76 -11.77
N GLU A 291 -16.85 10.01 -13.04
CA GLU A 291 -17.34 8.98 -13.97
C GLU A 291 -16.30 7.89 -14.22
N GLN A 292 -15.03 8.25 -14.39
CA GLN A 292 -13.94 7.30 -14.61
C GLN A 292 -13.65 6.49 -13.35
N VAL A 293 -13.59 7.14 -12.19
CA VAL A 293 -13.42 6.45 -10.91
C VAL A 293 -14.60 5.51 -10.64
N LEU A 294 -15.84 5.93 -10.93
CA LEU A 294 -17.04 5.10 -10.80
C LEU A 294 -16.99 3.88 -11.73
N ALA A 295 -16.65 4.07 -13.00
CA ALA A 295 -16.54 2.98 -13.98
C ALA A 295 -15.47 1.97 -13.54
N VAL A 296 -14.26 2.45 -13.24
CA VAL A 296 -13.13 1.60 -12.85
C VAL A 296 -13.40 0.87 -11.53
N GLN A 297 -13.99 1.53 -10.52
CA GLN A 297 -14.34 0.87 -9.26
C GLN A 297 -15.45 -0.17 -9.44
N SER A 298 -16.50 0.15 -10.20
CA SER A 298 -17.65 -0.73 -10.42
C SER A 298 -17.39 -1.90 -11.37
N GLU A 299 -16.42 -1.78 -12.29
CA GLU A 299 -16.12 -2.81 -13.28
C GLU A 299 -14.87 -3.62 -12.95
N LYS A 300 -13.84 -2.96 -12.40
CA LYS A 300 -12.53 -3.57 -12.11
C LYS A 300 -12.25 -3.73 -10.63
N GLY A 301 -13.08 -3.17 -9.75
CA GLY A 301 -12.86 -3.23 -8.32
C GLY A 301 -11.68 -2.39 -7.83
N VAL A 302 -11.14 -1.46 -8.61
CA VAL A 302 -10.07 -0.60 -8.06
C VAL A 302 -10.67 0.38 -7.05
N LEU A 303 -10.11 0.42 -5.83
CA LEU A 303 -10.60 1.23 -4.73
C LEU A 303 -10.31 2.72 -4.98
N GLY A 304 -11.30 3.45 -5.51
CA GLY A 304 -11.17 4.83 -5.94
C GLY A 304 -11.06 5.84 -4.81
N ALA A 305 -10.50 7.02 -5.12
CA ALA A 305 -10.26 8.08 -4.13
C ALA A 305 -11.42 9.08 -3.92
N ARG A 306 -12.55 8.93 -4.64
CA ARG A 306 -13.68 9.87 -4.58
C ARG A 306 -14.79 9.42 -3.63
N ASP A 307 -15.14 10.30 -2.70
CA ASP A 307 -16.22 10.11 -1.72
C ASP A 307 -17.58 9.89 -2.40
N SER A 308 -17.92 10.65 -3.45
CA SER A 308 -19.18 10.44 -4.17
C SER A 308 -19.31 9.05 -4.79
N VAL A 309 -18.21 8.40 -5.18
CA VAL A 309 -18.22 7.03 -5.73
C VAL A 309 -18.50 6.00 -4.62
N TRP A 310 -18.00 6.23 -3.41
CA TRP A 310 -18.32 5.41 -2.23
C TRP A 310 -19.76 5.55 -1.75
N LYS A 311 -20.46 6.62 -2.17
CA LYS A 311 -21.89 6.85 -1.90
C LYS A 311 -22.79 6.39 -3.04
N ASP A 312 -22.22 5.98 -4.18
CA ASP A 312 -22.96 5.53 -5.35
C ASP A 312 -23.16 4.01 -5.34
N ALA A 313 -24.41 3.55 -5.50
CA ALA A 313 -24.73 2.12 -5.52
C ALA A 313 -23.96 1.34 -6.61
N LYS A 314 -23.70 1.96 -7.77
CA LYS A 314 -22.88 1.37 -8.83
C LYS A 314 -21.43 1.23 -8.37
N GLY A 315 -20.88 2.22 -7.67
CA GLY A 315 -19.52 2.17 -7.13
C GLY A 315 -19.30 1.05 -6.12
N LEU A 316 -20.38 0.58 -5.47
CA LEU A 316 -20.31 -0.47 -4.46
C LEU A 316 -20.57 -1.88 -5.02
N SER A 317 -21.01 -2.01 -6.27
CA SER A 317 -21.55 -3.29 -6.80
C SER A 317 -20.54 -4.44 -6.86
N LYS A 318 -19.24 -4.14 -6.98
CA LYS A 318 -18.14 -5.12 -7.00
C LYS A 318 -17.34 -5.19 -5.70
N VAL A 319 -17.63 -4.33 -4.72
CA VAL A 319 -16.87 -4.25 -3.47
C VAL A 319 -17.61 -5.04 -2.38
N PRO A 320 -17.05 -6.17 -1.89
CA PRO A 320 -17.66 -6.96 -0.82
C PRO A 320 -18.03 -6.11 0.41
N ALA A 321 -19.13 -6.45 1.08
CA ALA A 321 -19.66 -5.66 2.20
C ALA A 321 -18.67 -5.54 3.36
N ASP A 322 -18.00 -6.64 3.70
CA ASP A 322 -16.95 -6.73 4.71
C ASP A 322 -15.70 -5.93 4.32
N LEU A 323 -15.34 -5.92 3.03
CA LEU A 323 -14.27 -5.05 2.51
C LEU A 323 -14.63 -3.56 2.66
N ARG A 324 -15.87 -3.17 2.34
CA ARG A 324 -16.35 -1.78 2.51
C ARG A 324 -16.30 -1.34 3.98
N GLU A 325 -16.70 -2.23 4.89
CA GLU A 325 -16.62 -1.98 6.32
C GLU A 325 -15.17 -1.83 6.78
N SER A 326 -14.30 -2.77 6.40
CA SER A 326 -12.87 -2.72 6.72
C SER A 326 -12.20 -1.44 6.21
N LEU A 327 -12.46 -1.04 4.96
CA LEU A 327 -11.94 0.20 4.37
C LEU A 327 -12.48 1.44 5.12
N THR A 328 -13.78 1.48 5.44
CA THR A 328 -14.40 2.61 6.13
C THR A 328 -13.80 2.81 7.52
N VAL A 329 -13.66 1.72 8.29
CA VAL A 329 -13.07 1.78 9.63
C VAL A 329 -11.57 2.06 9.53
N GLY A 330 -10.85 1.33 8.67
CA GLY A 330 -9.42 1.45 8.45
C GLY A 330 -9.01 2.86 8.04
N SER A 331 -9.76 3.50 7.14
CA SER A 331 -9.48 4.87 6.71
C SER A 331 -9.71 5.90 7.83
N LYS A 332 -10.65 5.65 8.75
CA LYS A 332 -10.88 6.53 9.91
C LYS A 332 -9.77 6.41 10.95
N VAL A 333 -9.42 5.18 11.33
CA VAL A 333 -8.49 4.91 12.44
C VAL A 333 -7.03 4.83 12.00
N GLY A 334 -6.79 4.67 10.70
CA GLY A 334 -5.48 4.38 10.16
C GLY A 334 -4.59 5.61 10.05
N THR A 335 -3.28 5.33 10.14
CA THR A 335 -2.21 6.32 10.03
C THR A 335 -1.67 6.38 8.59
N PRO A 336 -1.29 7.56 8.06
CA PRO A 336 -0.63 7.65 6.75
C PRO A 336 0.81 7.13 6.76
N LEU A 337 1.33 6.75 7.93
CA LEU A 337 2.71 6.30 8.13
C LEU A 337 2.92 4.84 7.68
N TRP A 338 2.51 4.46 6.47
CA TRP A 338 2.84 3.13 5.93
C TRP A 338 4.30 2.99 5.50
N ASN A 339 5.04 4.11 5.42
CA ASN A 339 6.50 4.18 5.27
C ASN A 339 7.11 5.14 6.30
N PRO A 340 8.43 5.03 6.56
CA PRO A 340 9.16 6.02 7.35
C PRO A 340 9.07 7.44 6.72
N PRO A 341 8.71 8.49 7.50
CA PRO A 341 8.56 9.85 6.99
C PRO A 341 9.92 10.58 6.88
N VAL A 342 10.76 10.08 5.97
CA VAL A 342 12.11 10.58 5.66
C VAL A 342 12.23 11.02 4.20
N VAL A 343 13.28 11.75 3.86
CA VAL A 343 13.58 12.07 2.44
C VAL A 343 14.03 10.82 1.68
N ALA A 344 14.97 10.06 2.24
CA ALA A 344 15.55 8.87 1.61
C ALA A 344 14.78 7.59 1.97
N VAL A 345 13.49 7.54 1.62
CA VAL A 345 12.58 6.43 2.01
C VAL A 345 13.07 5.09 1.47
N ALA A 346 13.52 5.03 0.21
CA ALA A 346 13.94 3.78 -0.41
C ALA A 346 15.14 3.16 0.34
N GLU A 347 16.13 4.00 0.66
CA GLU A 347 17.35 3.64 1.37
C GLU A 347 17.03 3.21 2.82
N CYS A 348 16.18 3.96 3.52
CA CYS A 348 15.75 3.61 4.88
C CYS A 348 14.91 2.33 4.92
N ARG A 349 14.02 2.12 3.95
CA ARG A 349 13.21 0.89 3.84
C ARG A 349 14.08 -0.33 3.55
N ASP A 350 15.16 -0.19 2.79
CA ASP A 350 16.08 -1.30 2.56
C ASP A 350 16.81 -1.71 3.86
N ALA A 351 17.27 -0.72 4.65
CA ALA A 351 17.91 -0.97 5.95
C ALA A 351 16.96 -1.68 6.93
N ILE A 352 15.72 -1.21 7.07
CA ILE A 352 14.69 -1.86 7.90
C ILE A 352 14.31 -3.23 7.34
N GLY A 353 14.18 -3.32 6.02
CA GLY A 353 13.90 -4.56 5.30
C GLY A 353 14.92 -5.66 5.56
N ALA A 354 16.20 -5.29 5.71
CA ALA A 354 17.24 -6.24 6.11
C ALA A 354 17.00 -6.84 7.51
N ALA A 355 16.55 -6.02 8.47
CA ALA A 355 16.20 -6.50 9.81
C ALA A 355 14.96 -7.43 9.79
N ILE A 356 13.98 -7.14 8.93
CA ILE A 356 12.83 -8.03 8.70
C ILE A 356 13.29 -9.39 8.18
N VAL A 357 14.21 -9.43 7.21
CA VAL A 357 14.75 -10.70 6.68
C VAL A 357 15.46 -11.48 7.78
N VAL A 358 16.26 -10.83 8.63
CA VAL A 358 16.91 -11.50 9.77
C VAL A 358 15.87 -12.11 10.72
N SER A 359 14.78 -11.39 11.01
CA SER A 359 13.69 -11.91 11.83
C SER A 359 13.02 -13.12 11.16
N ILE A 360 12.72 -13.08 9.87
CA ILE A 360 12.16 -14.23 9.12
C ILE A 360 13.11 -15.44 9.17
N GLN A 361 14.42 -15.21 9.13
CA GLN A 361 15.44 -16.27 9.20
C GLN A 361 15.72 -16.78 10.63
N GLY A 362 15.16 -16.13 11.65
CA GLY A 362 15.36 -16.51 13.06
C GLY A 362 16.69 -16.09 13.66
N GLY A 363 17.31 -15.03 13.12
CA GLY A 363 18.50 -14.43 13.70
C GLY A 363 18.20 -13.50 14.89
N ASP A 364 19.23 -12.79 15.36
CA ASP A 364 19.13 -11.84 16.47
C ASP A 364 18.34 -10.58 16.04
N VAL A 365 17.06 -10.57 16.38
CA VAL A 365 16.11 -9.49 16.04
C VAL A 365 16.55 -8.16 16.65
N ARG A 366 17.00 -8.14 17.92
CA ARG A 366 17.38 -6.89 18.60
C ARG A 366 18.62 -6.29 17.96
N ALA A 367 19.64 -7.11 17.68
CA ALA A 367 20.86 -6.63 17.05
C ALA A 367 20.59 -6.09 15.64
N ALA A 368 19.78 -6.81 14.85
CA ALA A 368 19.42 -6.40 13.50
C ALA A 368 18.62 -5.08 13.48
N ASP A 369 17.66 -4.92 14.40
CA ASP A 369 16.83 -3.72 14.47
C ASP A 369 17.63 -2.49 14.95
N ASN A 370 18.53 -2.68 15.92
CA ASN A 370 19.46 -1.63 16.35
C ASN A 370 20.41 -1.19 15.23
N LYS A 371 20.88 -2.14 14.41
CA LYS A 371 21.68 -1.83 13.22
C LYS A 371 20.85 -1.01 12.22
N ALA A 372 19.63 -1.44 11.91
CA ALA A 372 18.74 -0.71 11.01
C ALA A 372 18.46 0.72 11.51
N ALA A 373 18.24 0.91 12.81
CA ALA A 373 18.07 2.23 13.40
C ALA A 373 19.33 3.11 13.26
N ALA A 374 20.53 2.55 13.45
CA ALA A 374 21.78 3.26 13.23
C ALA A 374 21.96 3.67 11.75
N ASP A 375 21.66 2.76 10.82
CA ASP A 375 21.71 3.02 9.38
C ASP A 375 20.72 4.13 8.98
N VAL A 376 19.47 4.07 9.47
CA VAL A 376 18.45 5.11 9.22
C VAL A 376 18.92 6.47 9.75
N LYS A 377 19.46 6.54 10.97
CA LYS A 377 20.03 7.80 11.52
C LYS A 377 21.10 8.38 10.61
N ARG A 378 22.03 7.53 10.14
CA ARG A 378 23.11 7.94 9.24
C ARG A 378 22.56 8.46 7.92
N ILE A 379 21.64 7.72 7.28
CA ILE A 379 21.01 8.10 6.02
C ILE A 379 20.28 9.45 6.16
N MET A 380 19.52 9.65 7.23
CA MET A 380 18.85 10.93 7.50
C MET A 380 19.85 12.07 7.66
N ALA A 381 20.95 11.85 8.39
CA ALA A 381 22.01 12.85 8.55
C ALA A 381 22.73 13.19 7.23
N GLU A 382 22.76 12.29 6.26
CA GLU A 382 23.34 12.52 4.93
C GLU A 382 22.36 13.23 3.98
N THR A 383 21.06 12.95 4.09
CA THR A 383 20.07 13.31 3.05
C THR A 383 19.11 14.44 3.45
N GLU A 384 19.03 14.78 4.74
CA GLU A 384 18.09 15.79 5.25
C GLU A 384 18.77 17.05 5.79
N LYS A 385 20.09 17.21 5.56
CA LYS A 385 20.79 18.45 5.89
C LYS A 385 20.20 19.61 5.08
N LYS A 386 19.85 20.67 5.82
CA LYS A 386 19.21 21.89 5.32
C LYS A 386 20.09 22.64 4.32
#